data_AF-A0A4Q0MNV5-F1
#
_entry.id   AF-A0A4Q0MNV5-F1
#
_cell.length_a   1.000
_cell.length_b   1.000
_cell.length_c   1.000
_cell.angle_alpha   90.00
_cell.angle_beta   90.00
_cell.angle_gamma   90.00
#
_symmetry.space_group_name_H-M   'P 1'
#
loop_
_entity.id
_entity.type
_entity.pdbx_description
1 polymer ?
#
loop_
_entity_poly.entity_id
_entity_poly.type
_entity_poly.pdbx_seq_one_letter_code
_entity_poly.pdbx_strand_id
1 'polypeptide(L)'
;MRTNGRSKAFFGGPLWGDWPLRYIFMDEAGTSDPEPVTVVVGIIASADEHVMSAEALVREIYDTVPPQFKKDFVFHATDILNKTKYQDGWSMTDRLALLKCMMSVPIRIGMSVCLSARWRGACDYSKTDMMEMSPAQLDHAMAFGLCLTTADRHIRNHAHPREVATVVAEDDPKMRKFLKKLPMGLKNNPIHLSPSHLRCVPADVEAGYCVQSGVVSISRIRNSVHFVEKDEDPLVQVADACAFGFRRFFANEKFGEDFARSIIGSAKGLENFGAPAGAHCWSPIVQSYFPEGGRANFYSG
;
A
#
# COMPACT_ATOMS: atom_id res chain seq x y z
N MET A 1 -24.54 -29.43 21.22
CA MET A 1 -24.64 -28.21 20.40
C MET A 1 -23.61 -27.21 20.89
N ARG A 2 -22.48 -27.05 20.19
CA ARG A 2 -21.62 -25.88 20.38
C ARG A 2 -22.39 -24.71 19.77
N THR A 3 -22.74 -23.70 20.57
CA THR A 3 -23.05 -22.39 19.99
C THR A 3 -21.79 -22.01 19.20
N ASN A 4 -21.89 -21.83 17.88
CA ASN A 4 -20.76 -21.66 16.95
C ASN A 4 -19.96 -20.37 17.19
N GLY A 5 -19.49 -20.10 18.41
CA GLY A 5 -18.61 -18.99 18.77
C GLY A 5 -19.11 -17.60 18.39
N ARG A 6 -20.37 -17.43 17.95
CA ARG A 6 -20.85 -16.15 17.45
C ARG A 6 -20.82 -15.12 18.57
N SER A 7 -20.22 -13.98 18.26
CA SER A 7 -20.27 -12.78 19.09
C SER A 7 -21.71 -12.49 19.50
N LYS A 8 -21.91 -12.07 20.75
CA LYS A 8 -23.21 -11.68 21.28
C LYS A 8 -23.36 -10.17 21.21
N ALA A 9 -24.54 -9.69 20.86
CA ALA A 9 -24.88 -8.29 21.03
C ALA A 9 -24.88 -7.93 22.52
N PHE A 10 -24.68 -6.64 22.84
CA PHE A 10 -24.60 -6.14 24.22
C PHE A 10 -25.79 -6.57 25.10
N PHE A 11 -26.98 -6.74 24.52
CA PHE A 11 -28.20 -7.16 25.23
C PHE A 11 -28.55 -8.65 25.03
N GLY A 12 -27.54 -9.49 24.78
CA GLY A 12 -27.69 -10.96 24.77
C GLY A 12 -28.28 -11.58 23.49
N GLY A 13 -28.72 -10.76 22.52
CA GLY A 13 -29.14 -11.22 21.20
C GLY A 13 -27.96 -11.71 20.34
N PRO A 14 -28.21 -12.48 19.26
CA PRO A 14 -27.16 -12.87 18.33
C PRO A 14 -26.64 -11.63 17.59
N LEU A 15 -25.32 -11.44 17.54
CA LEU A 15 -24.74 -10.43 16.64
C LEU A 15 -24.86 -10.92 15.20
N TRP A 16 -25.39 -10.06 14.33
CA TRP A 16 -25.41 -10.31 12.89
C TRP A 16 -24.19 -9.67 12.25
N GLY A 17 -23.45 -10.47 11.47
CA GLY A 17 -22.18 -10.06 10.87
C GLY A 17 -21.00 -10.61 11.66
N ASP A 18 -20.40 -11.66 11.15
CA ASP A 18 -19.19 -12.33 11.64
C ASP A 18 -18.05 -12.27 10.61
N TRP A 19 -18.26 -11.58 9.48
CA TRP A 19 -17.25 -11.43 8.44
C TRP A 19 -16.32 -10.27 8.79
N PRO A 20 -14.99 -10.47 8.71
CA PRO A 20 -14.04 -9.44 9.05
C PRO A 20 -14.13 -8.27 8.07
N LEU A 21 -13.94 -7.05 8.58
CA LEU A 21 -13.70 -5.87 7.77
C LEU A 21 -12.21 -5.85 7.38
N ARG A 22 -11.90 -5.52 6.13
CA ARG A 22 -10.52 -5.22 5.71
C ARG A 22 -10.25 -3.72 5.83
N TYR A 23 -9.08 -3.38 6.33
CA TYR A 23 -8.53 -2.03 6.24
C TYR A 23 -7.56 -1.96 5.07
N ILE A 24 -7.58 -0.84 4.34
CA ILE A 24 -6.62 -0.52 3.29
C ILE A 24 -5.93 0.77 3.71
N PHE A 25 -4.69 0.67 4.20
CA PHE A 25 -3.88 1.82 4.59
C PHE A 25 -3.10 2.32 3.38
N MET A 26 -3.28 3.58 3.02
CA MET A 26 -2.73 4.14 1.79
C MET A 26 -1.88 5.37 2.06
N ASP A 27 -0.79 5.47 1.31
CA ASP A 27 0.03 6.68 1.22
C ASP A 27 0.75 6.72 -0.13
N GLU A 28 1.31 7.87 -0.46
CA GLU A 28 1.96 8.16 -1.71
C GLU A 28 3.41 8.66 -1.57
N ALA A 29 4.15 8.53 -2.67
CA ALA A 29 5.47 9.12 -2.82
C ALA A 29 5.65 9.68 -4.23
N GLY A 30 6.53 10.68 -4.36
CA GLY A 30 6.82 11.31 -5.65
C GLY A 30 5.71 12.21 -6.16
N THR A 31 5.07 12.97 -5.27
CA THR A 31 4.08 14.00 -5.61
C THR A 31 4.70 15.32 -6.04
N SER A 32 5.96 15.58 -5.68
CA SER A 32 6.68 16.79 -6.10
C SER A 32 6.93 16.82 -7.61
N ASP A 33 6.96 18.03 -8.18
CA ASP A 33 7.15 18.26 -9.62
C ASP A 33 8.40 17.62 -10.25
N PRO A 34 9.61 17.62 -9.62
CA PRO A 34 10.81 17.05 -10.24
C PRO A 34 10.85 15.52 -10.18
N GLU A 35 9.95 14.86 -9.45
CA GLU A 35 9.98 13.42 -9.31
C GLU A 35 9.41 12.73 -10.57
N PRO A 36 10.13 11.75 -11.16
CA PRO A 36 9.77 11.16 -12.45
C PRO A 36 8.55 10.23 -12.39
N VAL A 37 8.16 9.80 -11.18
CA VAL A 37 7.08 8.84 -10.95
C VAL A 37 6.37 9.15 -9.64
N THR A 38 5.05 9.15 -9.68
CA THR A 38 4.20 9.11 -8.48
C THR A 38 3.82 7.67 -8.19
N VAL A 39 3.98 7.25 -6.94
CA VAL A 39 3.65 5.92 -6.47
C VAL A 39 2.60 6.02 -5.38
N VAL A 40 1.59 5.16 -5.41
CA VAL A 40 0.64 4.98 -4.31
C VAL A 40 0.68 3.51 -3.88
N VAL A 41 0.83 3.29 -2.59
CA VAL A 41 0.78 1.97 -1.97
C VAL A 41 -0.51 1.82 -1.16
N GLY A 42 -1.08 0.62 -1.16
CA GLY A 42 -2.16 0.23 -0.27
C GLY A 42 -1.81 -1.06 0.48
N ILE A 43 -1.82 -1.04 1.80
CA ILE A 43 -1.59 -2.20 2.66
C ILE A 43 -2.95 -2.74 3.10
N ILE A 44 -3.25 -3.99 2.72
CA ILE A 44 -4.50 -4.65 3.06
C ILE A 44 -4.31 -5.45 4.35
N ALA A 45 -5.02 -5.03 5.39
CA ALA A 45 -4.97 -5.60 6.72
C ALA A 45 -6.29 -6.26 7.11
N SER A 46 -6.19 -7.44 7.73
CA SER A 46 -7.25 -8.02 8.55
C SER A 46 -7.36 -7.18 9.82
N ALA A 47 -8.56 -6.69 10.16
CA ALA A 47 -8.75 -5.89 11.37
C ALA A 47 -8.26 -6.62 12.63
N ASP A 48 -8.60 -7.91 12.74
CA ASP A 48 -8.38 -8.70 13.94
C ASP A 48 -6.96 -9.30 14.00
N GLU A 49 -6.37 -9.63 12.86
CA GLU A 49 -5.09 -10.36 12.81
C GLU A 49 -3.89 -9.43 12.60
N HIS A 50 -4.05 -8.42 11.74
CA HIS A 50 -2.91 -7.66 11.23
C HIS A 50 -2.71 -6.33 11.94
N VAL A 51 -3.77 -5.59 12.28
CA VAL A 51 -3.65 -4.20 12.79
C VAL A 51 -2.86 -4.17 14.10
N MET A 52 -3.29 -4.94 15.10
CA MET A 52 -2.60 -5.00 16.41
C MET A 52 -1.16 -5.51 16.29
N SER A 53 -0.92 -6.48 15.41
CA SER A 53 0.40 -7.04 15.15
C SER A 53 1.32 -6.02 14.49
N ALA A 54 0.83 -5.28 13.51
CA ALA A 54 1.56 -4.22 12.83
C ALA A 54 1.91 -3.08 13.80
N GLU A 55 0.95 -2.63 14.63
CA GLU A 55 1.21 -1.62 15.65
C GLU A 55 2.30 -2.05 16.64
N ALA A 56 2.27 -3.30 17.09
CA ALA A 56 3.30 -3.84 17.97
C ALA A 56 4.68 -3.82 17.29
N LEU A 57 4.76 -4.25 16.03
CA LEU A 57 6.01 -4.20 15.27
C LEU A 57 6.51 -2.77 15.04
N VAL A 58 5.61 -1.81 14.76
CA VAL A 58 5.98 -0.41 14.62
C VAL A 58 6.54 0.15 15.93
N ARG A 59 5.95 -0.21 17.08
CA ARG A 59 6.48 0.15 18.40
C ARG A 59 7.88 -0.42 18.64
N GLU A 60 8.11 -1.69 18.30
CA GLU A 60 9.46 -2.30 18.38
C GLU A 60 10.47 -1.55 17.49
N ILE A 61 10.07 -1.14 16.29
CA ILE A 61 10.91 -0.37 15.37
C ILE A 61 11.23 1.01 15.98
N TYR A 62 10.25 1.66 16.59
CA TYR A 62 10.43 2.95 17.26
C TYR A 62 11.41 2.88 18.43
N ASP A 63 11.50 1.73 19.11
CA ASP A 63 12.47 1.55 20.18
C ASP A 63 13.92 1.65 19.70
N THR A 64 14.18 1.41 18.42
CA THR A 64 15.50 1.55 17.78
C THR A 64 15.87 2.99 17.42
N VAL A 65 14.94 3.95 17.50
CA VAL A 65 15.21 5.37 17.25
C VAL A 65 16.15 5.92 18.32
N PRO A 66 17.24 6.64 17.97
CA PRO A 66 18.17 7.17 18.97
C PRO A 66 17.46 8.08 19.98
N PRO A 67 17.82 8.03 21.28
CA PRO A 67 17.10 8.77 22.34
C PRO A 67 16.92 10.26 22.06
N GLN A 68 17.91 10.92 21.43
CA GLN A 68 17.86 12.34 21.08
C GLN A 68 16.81 12.69 20.02
N PHE A 69 16.30 11.70 19.27
CA PHE A 69 15.27 11.87 18.26
C PHE A 69 13.91 11.30 18.68
N LYS A 70 13.82 10.55 19.80
CA LYS A 70 12.58 9.87 20.22
C LYS A 70 11.45 10.84 20.58
N LYS A 71 11.79 11.98 21.17
CA LYS A 71 10.79 12.97 21.55
C LYS A 71 10.14 13.53 20.28
N ASP A 72 8.81 13.42 20.19
CA ASP A 72 8.01 13.90 19.06
C ASP A 72 8.41 13.24 17.73
N PHE A 73 8.95 12.01 17.78
CA PHE A 73 9.30 11.26 16.58
C PHE A 73 8.04 10.84 15.83
N VAL A 74 7.89 11.36 14.61
CA VAL A 74 6.91 10.90 13.63
C VAL A 74 7.68 10.30 12.47
N PHE A 75 7.40 9.05 12.14
CA PHE A 75 8.05 8.40 11.02
C PHE A 75 7.62 9.06 9.71
N HIS A 76 8.60 9.53 8.94
CA HIS A 76 8.42 9.95 7.56
C HIS A 76 9.68 9.58 6.78
N ALA A 77 9.56 8.70 5.80
CA ALA A 77 10.70 8.06 5.15
C ALA A 77 11.62 9.07 4.45
N THR A 78 11.02 10.06 3.78
CA THR A 78 11.76 11.15 3.13
C THR A 78 12.57 11.96 4.15
N ASP A 79 11.97 12.26 5.31
CA ASP A 79 12.64 13.01 6.36
C ASP A 79 13.81 12.25 6.93
N ILE A 80 13.59 10.98 7.30
CA ILE A 80 14.62 10.10 7.87
C ILE A 80 15.82 10.00 6.94
N LEU A 81 15.61 9.85 5.63
CA LEU A 81 16.72 9.75 4.68
C LEU A 81 17.43 11.10 4.45
N ASN A 82 16.67 12.19 4.30
CA ASN A 82 17.18 13.43 3.69
C ASN A 82 17.36 14.61 4.64
N LYS A 83 16.64 14.70 5.77
CA LYS A 83 16.72 15.88 6.64
C LYS A 83 18.00 15.89 7.47
N THR A 84 18.68 17.03 7.49
CA THR A 84 19.92 17.28 8.26
C THR A 84 19.76 16.99 9.75
N LYS A 85 18.58 17.28 10.33
CA LYS A 85 18.28 17.00 11.74
C LYS A 85 18.56 15.55 12.16
N TYR A 86 18.41 14.59 11.26
CA TYR A 86 18.72 13.18 11.55
C TYR A 86 20.13 12.80 11.10
N GLN A 87 20.73 13.51 10.15
CA GLN A 87 22.10 13.23 9.70
C GLN A 87 23.13 13.52 10.80
N ASP A 88 22.85 14.53 11.63
CA ASP A 88 23.69 14.91 12.77
C ASP A 88 23.47 13.97 13.96
N GLY A 89 24.15 12.82 13.96
CA GLY A 89 24.14 11.87 15.08
C GLY A 89 23.28 10.62 14.88
N TRP A 90 22.73 10.39 13.68
CA TRP A 90 22.16 9.10 13.27
C TRP A 90 22.83 8.61 11.99
N SER A 91 23.60 7.54 12.09
CA SER A 91 24.37 7.02 10.96
C SER A 91 23.45 6.68 9.78
N MET A 92 23.93 6.83 8.55
CA MET A 92 23.16 6.44 7.35
C MET A 92 22.77 4.95 7.43
N THR A 93 23.67 4.10 7.90
CA THR A 93 23.42 2.65 8.07
C THR A 93 22.23 2.39 8.97
N ASP A 94 22.16 3.03 10.14
CA ASP A 94 21.07 2.81 11.11
C ASP A 94 19.74 3.38 10.58
N ARG A 95 19.78 4.53 9.89
CA ARG A 95 18.59 5.10 9.26
C ARG A 95 18.04 4.20 8.16
N LEU A 96 18.92 3.62 7.33
CA LEU A 96 18.53 2.64 6.32
C LEU A 96 17.98 1.36 6.97
N ALA A 97 18.55 0.91 8.09
CA ALA A 97 18.06 -0.25 8.82
C ALA A 97 16.64 -0.02 9.35
N LEU A 98 16.37 1.15 9.96
CA LEU A 98 15.03 1.55 10.40
C LEU A 98 14.03 1.56 9.23
N LEU A 99 14.38 2.20 8.12
CA LEU A 99 13.53 2.25 6.92
C LEU A 99 13.18 0.84 6.41
N LYS A 100 14.19 -0.04 6.29
CA LYS A 100 14.00 -1.42 5.87
C LYS A 100 13.12 -2.21 6.85
N CYS A 101 13.29 -2.00 8.16
CA CYS A 101 12.44 -2.64 9.16
C CYS A 101 10.97 -2.21 9.00
N MET A 102 10.71 -0.91 8.82
CA MET A 102 9.35 -0.39 8.59
C MET A 102 8.75 -0.97 7.29
N MET A 103 9.50 -0.93 6.19
CA MET A 103 9.09 -1.48 4.90
C MET A 103 8.79 -2.99 4.94
N SER A 104 9.43 -3.73 5.87
CA SER A 104 9.25 -5.17 6.01
C SER A 104 8.04 -5.58 6.86
N VAL A 105 7.35 -4.65 7.51
CA VAL A 105 6.18 -4.97 8.36
C VAL A 105 5.14 -5.78 7.58
N PRO A 106 4.75 -5.46 6.33
CA PRO A 106 3.74 -6.23 5.61
C PRO A 106 4.12 -7.71 5.42
N ILE A 107 5.32 -8.00 4.93
CA ILE A 107 5.78 -9.37 4.69
C ILE A 107 5.96 -10.16 5.99
N ARG A 108 6.39 -9.51 7.08
CA ARG A 108 6.61 -10.18 8.38
C ARG A 108 5.34 -10.77 8.98
N ILE A 109 4.18 -10.19 8.70
CA ILE A 109 2.89 -10.62 9.26
C ILE A 109 1.86 -11.03 8.20
N GLY A 110 2.28 -11.18 6.94
CA GLY A 110 1.41 -11.66 5.87
C GLY A 110 0.35 -10.66 5.39
N MET A 111 0.59 -9.35 5.50
CA MET A 111 -0.27 -8.34 4.86
C MET A 111 -0.04 -8.32 3.35
N SER A 112 -1.11 -8.08 2.60
CA SER A 112 -1.00 -7.89 1.15
C SER A 112 -0.65 -6.44 0.82
N VAL A 113 0.24 -6.25 -0.14
CA VAL A 113 0.65 -4.94 -0.63
C VAL A 113 0.11 -4.73 -2.05
N CYS A 114 -0.68 -3.68 -2.22
CA CYS A 114 -1.14 -3.16 -3.51
C CYS A 114 -0.31 -1.94 -3.90
N LEU A 115 -0.09 -1.78 -5.19
CA LEU A 115 0.81 -0.76 -5.72
C LEU A 115 0.23 -0.21 -7.03
N SER A 116 0.35 1.11 -7.21
CA SER A 116 0.21 1.76 -8.50
C SER A 116 1.32 2.78 -8.68
N ALA A 117 1.80 2.93 -9.92
CA ALA A 117 2.81 3.89 -10.30
C ALA A 117 2.37 4.67 -11.54
N ARG A 118 2.71 5.96 -11.58
CA ARG A 118 2.36 6.89 -12.66
C ARG A 118 3.58 7.70 -13.03
N TRP A 119 4.10 7.47 -14.23
CA TRP A 119 5.23 8.24 -14.77
C TRP A 119 4.76 9.60 -15.25
N ARG A 120 5.55 10.64 -14.96
CA ARG A 120 5.29 11.99 -15.45
C ARG A 120 5.29 12.01 -16.97
N GLY A 121 4.37 12.78 -17.56
CA GLY A 121 4.23 12.88 -19.02
C GLY A 121 3.51 11.71 -19.66
N ALA A 122 3.12 10.67 -18.91
CA ALA A 122 2.40 9.51 -19.47
C ALA A 122 0.92 9.80 -19.77
N CYS A 123 0.38 10.92 -19.30
CA CYS A 123 -0.99 11.34 -19.59
C CYS A 123 -1.04 12.61 -20.44
N ASP A 124 -2.10 12.69 -21.23
CA ASP A 124 -2.49 13.93 -21.88
C ASP A 124 -3.06 14.89 -20.82
N TYR A 125 -2.23 15.86 -20.45
CA TYR A 125 -2.59 16.89 -19.47
C TYR A 125 -3.46 18.00 -20.06
N SER A 126 -3.85 17.97 -21.33
CA SER A 126 -4.76 18.99 -21.90
C SER A 126 -6.11 19.08 -21.17
N LYS A 127 -6.47 18.05 -20.39
CA LYS A 127 -7.70 17.99 -19.60
C LYS A 127 -7.55 18.44 -18.15
N THR A 128 -6.35 18.80 -17.68
CA THR A 128 -6.13 19.21 -16.28
C THR A 128 -6.91 20.48 -15.92
N ASP A 129 -7.01 21.41 -16.86
CA ASP A 129 -7.72 22.68 -16.67
C ASP A 129 -9.21 22.47 -16.37
N MET A 130 -9.82 21.45 -16.98
CA MET A 130 -11.23 21.11 -16.72
C MET A 130 -11.46 20.50 -15.33
N MET A 131 -10.42 19.94 -14.71
CA MET A 131 -10.49 19.26 -13.42
C MET A 131 -10.04 20.13 -12.25
N GLU A 132 -9.55 21.34 -12.51
CA GLU A 132 -8.91 22.22 -11.51
C GLU A 132 -7.78 21.51 -10.75
N MET A 133 -6.98 20.71 -11.47
CA MET A 133 -5.86 19.94 -10.92
C MET A 133 -4.56 20.35 -11.62
N SER A 134 -3.45 20.35 -10.91
CA SER A 134 -2.13 20.33 -11.55
C SER A 134 -1.86 18.95 -12.20
N PRO A 135 -0.92 18.85 -13.15
CA PRO A 135 -0.46 17.56 -13.67
C PRO A 135 -0.06 16.57 -12.57
N ALA A 136 0.64 17.04 -11.54
CA ALA A 136 1.06 16.21 -10.42
C ALA A 136 -0.12 15.69 -9.59
N GLN A 137 -1.12 16.53 -9.36
CA GLN A 137 -2.36 16.14 -8.66
C GLN A 137 -3.17 15.14 -9.49
N LEU A 138 -3.24 15.31 -10.81
CA LEU A 138 -3.92 14.35 -11.69
C LEU A 138 -3.24 12.98 -11.65
N ASP A 139 -1.92 12.92 -11.78
CA ASP A 139 -1.17 11.67 -11.67
C ASP A 139 -1.35 11.01 -10.30
N HIS A 140 -1.35 11.78 -9.22
CA HIS A 140 -1.64 11.25 -7.88
C HIS A 140 -3.07 10.68 -7.81
N ALA A 141 -4.09 11.43 -8.23
CA ALA A 141 -5.47 10.94 -8.24
C ALA A 141 -5.63 9.65 -9.06
N MET A 142 -4.94 9.55 -10.21
CA MET A 142 -4.95 8.35 -11.04
C MET A 142 -4.24 7.17 -10.37
N ALA A 143 -3.05 7.39 -9.79
CA ALA A 143 -2.32 6.35 -9.05
C ALA A 143 -3.15 5.83 -7.87
N PHE A 144 -3.78 6.73 -7.12
CA PHE A 144 -4.63 6.39 -5.99
C PHE A 144 -5.84 5.55 -6.42
N GLY A 145 -6.56 6.00 -7.45
CA GLY A 145 -7.71 5.27 -8.00
C GLY A 145 -7.35 3.88 -8.52
N LEU A 146 -6.22 3.75 -9.22
CA LEU A 146 -5.72 2.45 -9.68
C LEU A 146 -5.34 1.54 -8.51
N CYS A 147 -4.64 2.07 -7.51
CA CYS A 147 -4.28 1.31 -6.31
C CYS A 147 -5.53 0.79 -5.58
N LEU A 148 -6.58 1.61 -5.45
CA LEU A 148 -7.88 1.17 -4.91
C LEU A 148 -8.49 0.01 -5.71
N THR A 149 -8.46 0.08 -7.04
CA THR A 149 -9.04 -0.99 -7.88
C THR A 149 -8.24 -2.28 -7.79
N THR A 150 -6.92 -2.18 -7.60
CA THR A 150 -6.04 -3.32 -7.33
C THR A 150 -6.38 -3.96 -5.98
N ALA A 151 -6.59 -3.14 -4.94
CA ALA A 151 -7.01 -3.61 -3.63
C ALA A 151 -8.41 -4.24 -3.66
N ASP A 152 -9.39 -3.65 -4.37
CA ASP A 152 -10.72 -4.22 -4.54
C ASP A 152 -10.68 -5.60 -5.20
N ARG A 153 -9.87 -5.72 -6.27
CA ARG A 153 -9.68 -6.98 -7.00
C ARG A 153 -9.10 -8.06 -6.11
N HIS A 154 -8.12 -7.72 -5.28
CA HIS A 154 -7.56 -8.65 -4.30
C HIS A 154 -8.62 -9.21 -3.37
N ILE A 155 -9.41 -8.31 -2.78
CA ILE A 155 -10.46 -8.67 -1.82
C ILE A 155 -11.51 -9.53 -2.51
N ARG A 156 -11.91 -9.22 -3.74
CA ARG A 156 -12.82 -10.07 -4.52
C ARG A 156 -12.28 -11.48 -4.76
N ASN A 157 -10.99 -11.60 -5.01
CA ASN A 157 -10.37 -12.86 -5.43
C ASN A 157 -9.94 -13.74 -4.25
N HIS A 158 -9.58 -13.15 -3.11
CA HIS A 158 -8.93 -13.87 -2.01
C HIS A 158 -9.67 -13.78 -0.68
N ALA A 159 -10.58 -12.81 -0.50
CA ALA A 159 -11.35 -12.67 0.73
C ALA A 159 -12.69 -13.42 0.65
N HIS A 160 -13.39 -13.56 1.78
CA HIS A 160 -14.71 -14.19 1.76
C HIS A 160 -15.69 -13.37 0.90
N PRO A 161 -16.64 -14.00 0.15
CA PRO A 161 -17.55 -13.32 -0.78
C PRO A 161 -18.50 -12.28 -0.19
N ARG A 162 -18.47 -12.03 1.12
CA ARG A 162 -19.24 -10.97 1.80
C ARG A 162 -18.36 -9.96 2.53
N GLU A 163 -17.05 -10.16 2.55
CA GLU A 163 -16.12 -9.19 3.10
C GLU A 163 -16.14 -7.91 2.28
N VAL A 164 -15.93 -6.81 2.99
CA VAL A 164 -15.84 -5.45 2.45
C VAL A 164 -14.62 -4.78 3.06
N ALA A 165 -14.24 -3.64 2.49
CA ALA A 165 -13.08 -2.87 2.94
C ALA A 165 -13.43 -1.43 3.26
N THR A 166 -12.65 -0.82 4.15
CA THR A 166 -12.56 0.63 4.33
C THR A 166 -11.15 1.11 4.04
N VAL A 167 -11.03 2.36 3.59
CA VAL A 167 -9.74 2.98 3.26
C VAL A 167 -9.36 3.95 4.37
N VAL A 168 -8.12 3.87 4.84
CA VAL A 168 -7.46 4.85 5.70
C VAL A 168 -6.30 5.43 4.91
N ALA A 169 -6.22 6.75 4.77
CA ALA A 169 -5.18 7.40 3.97
C ALA A 169 -4.60 8.59 4.72
N GLU A 170 -3.34 8.92 4.43
CA GLU A 170 -2.77 10.19 4.88
C GLU A 170 -3.60 11.37 4.39
N ASP A 171 -3.77 12.35 5.27
CA ASP A 171 -4.41 13.58 4.90
C ASP A 171 -3.50 14.52 4.11
N ASP A 172 -3.73 14.62 2.81
CA ASP A 172 -3.29 15.76 2.00
C ASP A 172 -4.48 16.71 1.78
N PRO A 173 -4.53 17.88 2.47
CA PRO A 173 -5.61 18.85 2.32
C PRO A 173 -5.87 19.29 0.88
N LYS A 174 -4.84 19.30 0.02
CA LYS A 174 -4.96 19.69 -1.40
C LYS A 174 -5.64 18.60 -2.22
N MET A 175 -5.51 17.33 -1.83
CA MET A 175 -6.01 16.17 -2.55
C MET A 175 -7.28 15.57 -1.95
N ARG A 176 -7.56 15.81 -0.66
CA ARG A 176 -8.68 15.24 0.10
C ARG A 176 -10.02 15.31 -0.64
N LYS A 177 -10.35 16.47 -1.21
CA LYS A 177 -11.61 16.70 -1.97
C LYS A 177 -11.76 15.73 -3.14
N PHE A 178 -10.66 15.43 -3.83
CA PHE A 178 -10.64 14.57 -5.01
C PHE A 178 -10.59 13.10 -4.62
N LEU A 179 -9.68 12.72 -3.73
CA LEU A 179 -9.48 11.33 -3.30
C LEU A 179 -10.75 10.77 -2.64
N LYS A 180 -11.48 11.58 -1.87
CA LYS A 180 -12.77 11.18 -1.26
C LYS A 180 -13.84 10.77 -2.27
N LYS A 181 -13.79 11.26 -3.50
CA LYS A 181 -14.80 10.98 -4.54
C LYS A 181 -14.44 9.78 -5.42
N LEU A 182 -13.17 9.38 -5.46
CA LEU A 182 -12.68 8.33 -6.36
C LEU A 182 -13.37 6.97 -6.14
N PRO A 183 -13.57 6.47 -4.89
CA PRO A 183 -14.24 5.18 -4.69
C PRO A 183 -15.63 5.10 -5.33
N MET A 184 -16.45 6.14 -5.12
CA MET A 184 -17.79 6.23 -5.69
C MET A 184 -17.75 6.43 -7.21
N GLY A 185 -16.82 7.24 -7.72
CA GLY A 185 -16.64 7.46 -9.15
C GLY A 185 -16.35 6.18 -9.92
N LEU A 186 -15.39 5.39 -9.43
CA LEU A 186 -14.97 4.11 -10.03
C LEU A 186 -15.99 2.97 -9.84
N LYS A 187 -16.86 3.09 -8.82
CA LYS A 187 -17.98 2.17 -8.62
C LYS A 187 -19.11 2.43 -9.61
N ASN A 188 -19.44 3.70 -9.84
CA ASN A 188 -20.54 4.09 -10.72
C ASN A 188 -20.15 4.14 -12.19
N ASN A 189 -18.86 4.36 -12.47
CA ASN A 189 -18.31 4.46 -13.83
C ASN A 189 -17.09 3.54 -13.96
N PRO A 190 -17.30 2.22 -14.09
CA PRO A 190 -16.22 1.29 -14.41
C PRO A 190 -15.45 1.73 -15.66
N ILE A 191 -14.13 1.68 -15.59
CA ILE A 191 -13.28 1.94 -16.76
C ILE A 191 -13.08 0.61 -17.49
N HIS A 192 -13.39 0.59 -18.79
CA HIS A 192 -13.20 -0.57 -19.65
C HIS A 192 -11.96 -0.36 -20.53
N LEU A 193 -10.93 -1.16 -20.28
CA LEU A 193 -9.71 -1.23 -21.06
C LEU A 193 -9.92 -2.22 -22.22
N SER A 194 -9.53 -1.79 -23.43
CA SER A 194 -9.42 -2.68 -24.59
C SER A 194 -8.45 -3.83 -24.29
N PRO A 195 -8.68 -5.05 -24.79
CA PRO A 195 -7.71 -6.15 -24.69
C PRO A 195 -6.30 -5.79 -25.17
N SER A 196 -6.18 -4.89 -26.17
CA SER A 196 -4.88 -4.39 -26.65
C SER A 196 -4.09 -3.58 -25.61
N HIS A 197 -4.77 -3.08 -24.56
CA HIS A 197 -4.16 -2.36 -23.44
C HIS A 197 -3.83 -3.29 -22.27
N LEU A 198 -4.29 -4.55 -22.31
CA LEU A 198 -3.97 -5.55 -21.30
C LEU A 198 -2.64 -6.21 -21.68
N ARG A 199 -1.63 -5.96 -20.86
CA ARG A 199 -0.33 -6.63 -20.97
C ARG A 199 -0.27 -7.74 -19.94
N CYS A 200 -0.60 -8.95 -20.36
CA CYS A 200 -0.34 -10.15 -19.58
C CYS A 200 1.06 -10.66 -19.89
N VAL A 201 1.90 -10.87 -18.87
CA VAL A 201 3.14 -11.63 -19.05
C VAL A 201 2.75 -13.10 -19.21
N PRO A 202 3.15 -13.80 -20.30
CA PRO A 202 2.75 -15.18 -20.52
C PRO A 202 3.05 -16.11 -19.33
N ALA A 203 4.20 -15.91 -18.68
CA ALA A 203 4.58 -16.66 -17.48
C ALA A 203 3.61 -16.45 -16.30
N ASP A 204 3.06 -15.24 -16.12
CA ASP A 204 2.10 -14.97 -15.05
C ASP A 204 0.73 -15.59 -15.34
N VAL A 205 0.37 -15.68 -16.62
CA VAL A 205 -0.85 -16.37 -17.06
C VAL A 205 -0.70 -17.87 -16.85
N GLU A 206 0.43 -18.44 -17.27
CA GLU A 206 0.75 -19.86 -17.12
C GLU A 206 0.79 -20.28 -15.64
N ALA A 207 1.37 -19.44 -14.77
CA ALA A 207 1.40 -19.68 -13.34
C ALA A 207 0.06 -19.39 -12.62
N GLY A 208 -0.96 -18.93 -13.34
CA GLY A 208 -2.27 -18.59 -12.76
C GLY A 208 -2.27 -17.33 -11.88
N TYR A 209 -1.18 -16.56 -11.86
CA TYR A 209 -1.07 -15.32 -11.09
C TYR A 209 -1.87 -14.17 -11.70
N CYS A 210 -2.16 -14.22 -13.01
CA CYS A 210 -2.77 -13.12 -13.73
C CYS A 210 -4.09 -13.51 -14.41
N VAL A 211 -5.21 -13.11 -13.78
CA VAL A 211 -6.51 -12.96 -14.45
C VAL A 211 -6.74 -11.46 -14.65
N GLN A 212 -6.17 -10.89 -15.72
CA GLN A 212 -6.44 -9.50 -16.09
C GLN A 212 -7.85 -9.39 -16.65
N SER A 213 -8.70 -8.66 -15.93
CA SER A 213 -9.95 -8.16 -16.46
C SER A 213 -9.71 -6.75 -17.02
N GLY A 214 -10.28 -6.47 -18.19
CA GLY A 214 -10.32 -5.12 -18.74
C GLY A 214 -11.18 -4.15 -17.92
N VAL A 215 -11.83 -4.60 -16.85
CA VAL A 215 -12.73 -3.79 -16.04
C VAL A 215 -12.01 -3.31 -14.78
N VAL A 216 -11.73 -2.02 -14.74
CA VAL A 216 -11.22 -1.29 -13.57
C VAL A 216 -12.42 -0.70 -12.84
N SER A 217 -12.80 -1.33 -11.72
CA SER A 217 -13.97 -0.94 -10.93
C SER A 217 -13.78 -1.26 -9.44
N ILE A 218 -14.62 -0.66 -8.61
CA ILE A 218 -14.68 -0.90 -7.16
C ILE A 218 -16.07 -1.44 -6.80
N SER A 219 -16.11 -2.51 -6.01
CA SER A 219 -17.35 -3.19 -5.63
C SER A 219 -17.41 -3.62 -4.15
N ARG A 220 -16.25 -3.88 -3.53
CA ARG A 220 -16.07 -4.34 -2.15
C ARG A 220 -15.55 -3.27 -1.20
N ILE A 221 -15.03 -2.16 -1.72
CA ILE A 221 -14.58 -1.04 -0.89
C ILE A 221 -15.76 -0.09 -0.63
N ARG A 222 -15.89 0.41 0.61
CA ARG A 222 -16.85 1.43 0.98
C ARG A 222 -16.57 2.76 0.27
N ASN A 223 -17.61 3.58 0.11
CA ASN A 223 -17.51 4.85 -0.64
C ASN A 223 -16.66 5.92 0.07
N SER A 224 -16.38 5.77 1.36
CA SER A 224 -15.68 6.75 2.19
C SER A 224 -14.20 6.40 2.35
N VAL A 225 -13.34 7.41 2.24
CA VAL A 225 -11.94 7.37 2.68
C VAL A 225 -11.85 8.06 4.04
N HIS A 226 -11.22 7.42 5.01
CA HIS A 226 -10.90 7.99 6.31
C HIS A 226 -9.51 8.63 6.21
N PHE A 227 -9.43 9.95 6.27
CA PHE A 227 -8.17 10.67 6.26
C PHE A 227 -7.69 10.88 7.69
N VAL A 228 -6.41 10.62 7.92
CA VAL A 228 -5.75 10.74 9.22
C VAL A 228 -4.44 11.51 9.06
N GLU A 229 -4.02 12.20 10.10
CA GLU A 229 -2.69 12.83 10.14
C GLU A 229 -1.61 11.75 10.24
N LYS A 230 -0.38 12.06 9.81
CA LYS A 230 0.71 11.08 9.73
C LYS A 230 1.07 10.44 11.09
N ASP A 231 0.82 11.14 12.20
CA ASP A 231 1.09 10.66 13.56
C ASP A 231 -0.11 9.93 14.22
N GLU A 232 -1.28 9.91 13.58
CA GLU A 232 -2.49 9.29 14.13
C GLU A 232 -2.53 7.77 13.93
N ASP A 233 -1.99 7.25 12.82
CA ASP A 233 -2.05 5.82 12.51
C ASP A 233 -0.69 5.25 12.02
N PRO A 234 -0.09 4.30 12.76
CA PRO A 234 1.21 3.74 12.40
C PRO A 234 1.20 2.93 11.10
N LEU A 235 0.06 2.36 10.66
CA LEU A 235 0.00 1.61 9.41
C LEU A 235 -0.01 2.54 8.18
N VAL A 236 -0.45 3.79 8.32
CA VAL A 236 -0.25 4.81 7.28
C VAL A 236 1.24 5.12 7.12
N GLN A 237 2.02 5.12 8.20
CA GLN A 237 3.49 5.28 8.11
C GLN A 237 4.20 4.07 7.52
N VAL A 238 3.66 2.86 7.71
CA VAL A 238 4.13 1.68 6.97
C VAL A 238 3.86 1.86 5.48
N ALA A 239 2.69 2.40 5.11
CA ALA A 239 2.37 2.74 3.72
C ALA A 239 3.32 3.82 3.16
N ASP A 240 3.64 4.88 3.91
CA ASP A 240 4.66 5.91 3.59
C ASP A 240 6.00 5.26 3.25
N ALA A 241 6.47 4.38 4.14
CA ALA A 241 7.73 3.66 3.97
C ALA A 241 7.73 2.83 2.69
N CYS A 242 6.66 2.08 2.44
CA CYS A 242 6.54 1.25 1.24
C CYS A 242 6.45 2.09 -0.05
N ALA A 243 5.63 3.15 -0.06
CA ALA A 243 5.49 4.05 -1.21
C ALA A 243 6.82 4.71 -1.55
N PHE A 244 7.55 5.18 -0.54
CA PHE A 244 8.89 5.73 -0.68
C PHE A 244 9.87 4.70 -1.28
N GLY A 245 9.87 3.48 -0.76
CA GLY A 245 10.73 2.39 -1.25
C GLY A 245 10.49 2.08 -2.72
N PHE A 246 9.24 1.87 -3.12
CA PHE A 246 8.88 1.60 -4.51
C PHE A 246 9.14 2.78 -5.45
N ARG A 247 8.88 4.02 -5.03
CA ARG A 247 9.22 5.19 -5.84
C ARG A 247 10.70 5.20 -6.16
N ARG A 248 11.57 5.01 -5.16
CA ARG A 248 13.02 5.00 -5.37
C ARG A 248 13.46 3.87 -6.30
N PHE A 249 12.82 2.70 -6.18
CA PHE A 249 13.02 1.60 -7.10
C PHE A 249 12.69 1.99 -8.55
N PHE A 250 11.48 2.52 -8.80
CA PHE A 250 11.06 2.92 -10.15
C PHE A 250 11.83 4.11 -10.72
N ALA A 251 12.34 4.99 -9.86
CA ALA A 251 13.19 6.11 -10.25
C ALA A 251 14.67 5.71 -10.44
N ASN A 252 15.03 4.43 -10.26
CA ASN A 252 16.41 3.91 -10.29
C ASN A 252 17.34 4.67 -9.32
N GLU A 253 16.82 5.05 -8.16
CA GLU A 253 17.58 5.78 -7.14
C GLU A 253 18.34 4.82 -6.21
N LYS A 254 19.34 5.38 -5.50
CA LYS A 254 20.09 4.63 -4.48
C LYS A 254 19.16 3.95 -3.48
N PHE A 255 19.49 2.70 -3.15
CA PHE A 255 18.76 1.82 -2.22
C PHE A 255 17.37 1.37 -2.69
N GLY A 256 16.90 1.78 -3.88
CA GLY A 256 15.58 1.42 -4.38
C GLY A 256 15.34 -0.09 -4.44
N GLU A 257 16.30 -0.86 -4.98
CA GLU A 257 16.20 -2.33 -5.06
C GLU A 257 16.17 -2.99 -3.68
N ASP A 258 17.03 -2.54 -2.76
CA ASP A 258 17.07 -3.02 -1.38
C ASP A 258 15.75 -2.77 -0.65
N PHE A 259 15.15 -1.59 -0.85
CA PHE A 259 13.85 -1.24 -0.29
C PHE A 259 12.73 -2.11 -0.89
N ALA A 260 12.68 -2.25 -2.21
CA ALA A 260 11.71 -3.12 -2.87
C ALA A 260 11.78 -4.57 -2.36
N ARG A 261 12.99 -5.13 -2.22
CA ARG A 261 13.20 -6.47 -1.63
C ARG A 261 12.72 -6.54 -0.18
N SER A 262 12.88 -5.48 0.60
CA SER A 262 12.40 -5.43 1.99
C SER A 262 10.87 -5.46 2.07
N ILE A 263 10.17 -4.89 1.08
CA ILE A 263 8.70 -4.83 1.06
C ILE A 263 8.08 -6.17 0.62
N ILE A 264 8.58 -6.76 -0.47
CA ILE A 264 7.94 -7.94 -1.11
C ILE A 264 8.82 -9.20 -1.11
N GLY A 265 9.96 -9.19 -0.42
CA GLY A 265 10.88 -10.33 -0.30
C GLY A 265 11.73 -10.64 -1.54
N SER A 266 11.36 -10.10 -2.71
CA SER A 266 12.06 -10.29 -3.98
C SER A 266 11.80 -9.12 -4.91
N ALA A 267 12.81 -8.61 -5.62
CA ALA A 267 12.58 -7.59 -6.66
C ALA A 267 12.09 -8.19 -7.99
N LYS A 268 12.12 -9.52 -8.14
CA LYS A 268 11.72 -10.21 -9.37
C LYS A 268 10.24 -9.95 -9.66
N GLY A 269 9.94 -9.55 -10.89
CA GLY A 269 8.61 -9.16 -11.35
C GLY A 269 8.38 -7.64 -11.32
N LEU A 270 9.13 -6.87 -10.52
CA LEU A 270 9.01 -5.41 -10.49
C LEU A 270 9.66 -4.76 -11.71
N GLU A 271 10.59 -5.42 -12.40
CA GLU A 271 11.14 -4.97 -13.67
C GLU A 271 10.06 -4.72 -14.73
N ASN A 272 8.93 -5.42 -14.62
CA ASN A 272 7.80 -5.27 -15.53
C ASN A 272 7.00 -3.96 -15.30
N PHE A 273 7.19 -3.29 -14.15
CA PHE A 273 6.64 -1.96 -13.92
C PHE A 273 7.41 -0.87 -14.67
N GLY A 274 8.70 -1.05 -14.98
CA GLY A 274 9.58 -0.01 -15.54
C GLY A 274 9.22 0.52 -16.93
N ALA A 275 8.16 0.01 -17.56
CA ALA A 275 7.63 0.53 -18.82
C ALA A 275 6.35 1.35 -18.57
N PRO A 276 6.13 2.49 -19.25
CA PRO A 276 4.92 3.33 -19.09
C PRO A 276 3.57 2.59 -19.23
N ALA A 277 3.58 1.41 -19.85
CA ALA A 277 2.41 0.55 -20.05
C ALA A 277 2.24 -0.58 -19.00
N GLY A 278 3.20 -0.78 -18.09
CA GLY A 278 3.13 -1.77 -16.99
C GLY A 278 2.35 -1.29 -15.76
N ALA A 279 2.07 0.02 -15.68
CA ALA A 279 1.40 0.71 -14.58
C ALA A 279 -0.01 0.20 -14.21
N HIS A 280 -0.67 -0.53 -15.11
CA HIS A 280 -2.11 -0.83 -15.00
C HIS A 280 -2.41 -2.26 -14.52
N CYS A 281 -1.39 -3.07 -14.26
CA CYS A 281 -1.52 -4.50 -14.40
C CYS A 281 -0.75 -5.32 -13.37
N TRP A 282 -1.09 -5.24 -12.07
CA TRP A 282 -0.86 -6.39 -11.17
C TRP A 282 -2.03 -6.56 -10.18
N SER A 283 -2.41 -7.82 -9.95
CA SER A 283 -3.08 -8.28 -8.73
C SER A 283 -2.05 -8.19 -7.60
N PRO A 284 -2.36 -7.89 -6.33
CA PRO A 284 -1.32 -7.96 -5.30
C PRO A 284 -0.67 -9.33 -5.24
N ILE A 285 0.64 -9.30 -4.99
CA ILE A 285 1.44 -10.47 -4.68
C ILE A 285 0.89 -11.02 -3.35
N VAL A 286 0.03 -12.03 -3.43
CA VAL A 286 -0.19 -12.91 -2.28
C VAL A 286 1.03 -13.80 -2.25
N GLN A 287 1.98 -13.49 -1.38
CA GLN A 287 3.06 -14.41 -1.09
C GLN A 287 2.46 -15.57 -0.31
N SER A 288 1.91 -16.55 -1.02
CA SER A 288 1.55 -17.84 -0.46
C SER A 288 2.83 -18.64 -0.19
N TYR A 289 3.64 -18.17 0.76
CA TYR A 289 4.76 -18.86 1.41
C TYR A 289 4.79 -18.27 2.82
N PHE A 290 4.46 -19.02 3.87
CA PHE A 290 5.32 -19.99 4.57
C PHE A 290 4.49 -20.83 5.58
N PRO A 291 5.03 -21.91 6.21
CA PRO A 291 5.68 -23.11 5.64
C PRO A 291 5.23 -24.40 6.39
N GLU A 292 5.41 -25.59 5.80
CA GLU A 292 5.59 -26.78 6.65
C GLU A 292 7.06 -26.86 7.12
N GLY A 293 7.35 -26.43 8.35
CA GLY A 293 8.34 -27.14 9.17
C GLY A 293 9.69 -26.51 9.55
N GLY A 294 9.91 -25.19 9.48
CA GLY A 294 11.23 -24.60 9.82
C GLY A 294 11.24 -23.66 11.03
N ARG A 295 11.32 -24.18 12.27
CA ARG A 295 11.76 -23.38 13.42
C ARG A 295 13.28 -23.21 13.35
N ALA A 296 13.75 -22.07 12.87
CA ALA A 296 15.15 -21.68 13.04
C ALA A 296 15.35 -21.17 14.48
N ASN A 297 16.00 -22.00 15.30
CA ASN A 297 16.63 -21.56 16.53
C ASN A 297 17.79 -20.61 16.16
N PHE A 298 17.67 -19.34 16.52
CA PHE A 298 18.83 -18.45 16.60
C PHE A 298 19.06 -18.13 18.08
N TYR A 299 19.81 -19.00 18.75
CA TYR A 299 20.70 -18.66 19.86
C TYR A 299 21.76 -19.76 20.01
N SER A 300 23.00 -19.31 20.30
CA SER A 300 24.23 -20.01 20.68
C SER A 300 25.14 -20.55 19.57
N GLY A 301 26.38 -20.04 19.58
CA GLY A 301 27.51 -20.44 18.74
C GLY A 301 28.34 -19.26 18.29
#